data_AF-A0A535EDL9-F1
#
_entry.id   AF-A0A535EDL9-F1
#
_cell.length_a   1.000
_cell.length_b   1.000
_cell.length_c   1.000
_cell.angle_alpha   90.00
_cell.angle_beta   90.00
_cell.angle_gamma   90.00
#
_symmetry.space_group_name_H-M   'P 1'
#
loop_
_entity.id
_entity.type
_entity.pdbx_description
1 polymer ?
#
loop_
_entity_poly.entity_id
_entity_poly.type
_entity_poly.pdbx_seq_one_letter_code
_entity_poly.pdbx_strand_id
1 'polypeptide(L)' 'MTSTGFTLHNANGTDTVVTLATGATVRKTTDGALSDLSNNLNVTVTGQRDASGNLSATVITIVPAATPSGG' A
#
# COMPACT_ATOMS: atom_id res chain seq x y z
N MET A 1 10.82 15.97 -13.46
CA MET A 1 10.11 16.71 -12.39
C MET A 1 9.75 15.71 -11.29
N THR A 2 10.68 15.40 -10.39
CA THR A 2 10.39 14.55 -9.22
C THR A 2 9.68 15.43 -8.20
N SER A 3 8.35 15.50 -8.26
CA SER A 3 7.57 16.22 -7.24
C SER A 3 7.87 15.57 -5.89
N THR A 4 8.72 16.19 -5.07
CA THR A 4 9.10 15.71 -3.73
C THR A 4 8.01 15.98 -2.71
N GLY A 5 6.77 16.24 -3.15
CA GLY A 5 5.66 16.55 -2.29
C GLY A 5 4.34 16.66 -3.04
N PHE A 6 3.26 16.68 -2.28
CA PHE A 6 1.90 16.89 -2.74
C PHE A 6 1.10 17.64 -1.68
N THR A 7 0.08 18.37 -2.11
CA THR A 7 -0.86 19.03 -1.19
C THR A 7 -2.01 18.07 -0.91
N LEU A 8 -2.22 17.70 0.37
CA LEU A 8 -3.45 17.06 0.81
C LEU A 8 -4.51 18.12 1.06
N HIS A 9 -5.64 17.98 0.37
CA HIS A 9 -6.86 18.71 0.71
C HIS A 9 -7.60 17.93 1.79
N ASN A 10 -7.63 18.45 3.02
CA ASN A 10 -8.30 17.80 4.13
C ASN A 10 -9.81 18.02 4.06
N ALA A 11 -10.58 17.08 4.60
CA ALA A 11 -12.04 17.13 4.61
C ALA A 11 -12.63 18.31 5.42
N ASN A 12 -11.83 18.91 6.32
CA ASN A 12 -12.18 20.12 7.06
C ASN A 12 -11.95 21.42 6.25
N GLY A 13 -11.53 21.31 4.97
CA GLY A 13 -11.27 22.44 4.09
C GLY A 13 -9.89 23.07 4.25
N THR A 14 -8.97 22.46 5.01
CA THR A 14 -7.58 22.93 5.09
C THR A 14 -6.66 22.17 4.16
N ASP A 15 -5.67 22.86 3.60
CA ASP A 15 -4.66 22.24 2.76
C ASP A 15 -3.40 21.97 3.58
N THR A 16 -2.80 20.80 3.39
CA THR A 16 -1.54 20.40 4.02
C THR A 16 -0.52 20.05 2.97
N VAL A 17 0.58 20.79 2.90
CA VAL A 17 1.70 20.48 2.02
C VAL A 17 2.51 19.36 2.65
N VAL A 18 2.52 18.19 2.00
CA VAL A 18 3.34 17.04 2.39
C VAL A 18 4.57 16.99 1.51
N THR A 19 5.74 17.07 2.14
CA THR A 19 7.03 16.88 1.51
C THR A 19 7.55 15.48 1.86
N LEU A 20 7.85 14.67 0.86
CA LEU A 20 8.46 13.37 1.03
C LEU A 20 9.92 13.56 1.43
N ALA A 21 10.30 12.99 2.58
CA ALA A 21 11.69 12.88 2.98
C ALA A 21 12.47 11.98 2.01
N THR A 22 13.78 12.20 1.90
CA THR A 22 14.69 11.33 1.15
C THR A 22 14.64 9.91 1.71
N GLY A 23 14.11 8.97 0.93
CA GLY A 23 13.87 7.57 1.35
C GLY A 23 12.42 7.24 1.72
N ALA A 24 11.49 8.19 1.61
CA ALA A 24 10.07 7.92 1.84
C ALA A 24 9.53 6.87 0.86
N THR A 25 8.88 5.84 1.38
CA THR A 25 8.22 4.80 0.56
C THR A 25 6.75 5.15 0.40
N VAL A 26 6.32 5.43 -0.83
CA VAL A 26 4.90 5.66 -1.14
C VAL A 26 4.25 4.32 -1.42
N ARG A 27 3.27 3.94 -0.60
CA ARG A 27 2.47 2.73 -0.82
C ARG A 27 1.05 3.13 -1.21
N LYS A 28 0.62 2.71 -2.39
CA LYS A 28 -0.77 2.87 -2.84
C LYS A 28 -1.54 1.62 -2.45
N THR A 29 -2.58 1.78 -1.65
CA THR A 29 -3.54 0.72 -1.33
C THR A 29 -4.82 1.03 -2.08
N THR A 30 -5.29 0.08 -2.87
CA THR A 30 -6.56 0.15 -3.61
C THR A 30 -7.39 -1.04 -3.16
N ASP A 31 -8.72 -0.89 -3.14
CA ASP A 31 -9.62 -2.02 -2.94
C ASP A 31 -9.36 -3.07 -4.03
N GLY A 32 -8.82 -4.21 -3.61
CA GLY A 32 -8.53 -5.34 -4.48
C GLY A 32 -9.56 -6.44 -4.26
N ALA A 33 -9.99 -7.08 -5.34
CA ALA A 33 -10.75 -8.31 -5.28
C ALA A 33 -9.81 -9.52 -5.21
N LEU A 34 -10.34 -10.67 -4.81
CA LEU A 34 -9.57 -11.94 -4.84
C LEU A 34 -9.03 -12.25 -6.24
N SER A 35 -9.70 -11.77 -7.30
CA SER A 35 -9.23 -11.89 -8.69
C SER A 35 -7.96 -11.09 -8.99
N ASP A 36 -7.64 -10.08 -8.19
CA ASP A 36 -6.40 -9.28 -8.33
C ASP A 36 -5.19 -10.00 -7.71
N LEU A 37 -5.41 -11.04 -6.91
CA LEU A 37 -4.36 -11.89 -6.38
C LEU A 37 -3.86 -12.83 -7.48
N SER A 38 -2.82 -12.40 -8.20
CA SER A 38 -2.07 -13.28 -9.08
C SER A 38 -0.90 -13.93 -8.36
N ASN A 39 -0.51 -15.12 -8.82
CA ASN A 39 0.72 -15.75 -8.38
C ASN A 39 1.90 -14.81 -8.66
N ASN A 40 2.91 -14.83 -7.79
CA ASN A 40 4.10 -13.97 -7.88
C ASN A 40 3.93 -12.50 -7.42
N LEU A 41 2.83 -12.18 -6.71
CA LEU A 41 2.66 -10.91 -6.00
C LEU A 41 3.15 -11.00 -4.54
N ASN A 42 3.76 -9.92 -4.06
CA ASN A 42 4.03 -9.76 -2.65
C ASN A 42 2.75 -9.33 -1.94
N VAL A 43 2.29 -10.11 -0.96
CA VAL A 43 1.09 -9.79 -0.18
C VAL A 43 1.42 -9.79 1.30
N THR A 44 0.88 -8.82 2.02
CA THR A 44 0.86 -8.80 3.49
C THR A 44 -0.54 -9.20 3.93
N VAL A 45 -0.64 -10.33 4.60
CA VAL A 45 -1.92 -10.85 5.11
C VAL A 45 -1.96 -10.65 6.61
N THR A 46 -2.91 -9.85 7.08
CA THR A 46 -3.22 -9.71 8.50
C THR A 46 -4.46 -10.55 8.79
N GLY A 47 -4.35 -11.43 9.79
CA GLY A 47 -5.41 -12.37 10.10
C GLY A 47 -5.19 -13.07 11.44
N GLN A 48 -6.10 -13.96 11.77
CA GLN A 48 -5.98 -14.84 12.93
C GLN A 48 -5.64 -16.25 12.45
N ARG A 49 -4.56 -16.81 12.99
CA ARG A 49 -4.18 -18.19 12.71
C ARG A 49 -4.93 -19.10 13.68
N ASP A 50 -5.58 -20.14 13.17
CA ASP A 50 -6.27 -21.14 13.97
C ASP A 50 -5.29 -22.22 14.49
N ALA A 51 -5.77 -23.06 15.41
CA ALA A 51 -5.00 -24.16 15.99
C ALA A 51 -4.67 -25.28 14.98
N SER A 52 -5.34 -25.29 13.82
CA SER A 52 -5.12 -26.21 12.71
C SER A 52 -4.05 -25.71 11.74
N GLY A 53 -3.54 -24.49 11.95
CA GLY A 53 -2.53 -23.85 11.10
C GLY A 53 -3.10 -23.03 9.95
N ASN A 54 -4.43 -22.94 9.79
CA ASN A 54 -5.05 -22.09 8.77
C ASN A 54 -5.05 -20.62 9.22
N LEU A 55 -4.83 -19.72 8.27
CA LEU A 55 -4.88 -18.27 8.52
C LEU A 55 -6.21 -17.72 8.01
N SER A 56 -7.07 -17.28 8.92
CA SER A 56 -8.26 -16.51 8.57
C SER A 56 -7.86 -15.04 8.36
N ALA A 57 -7.67 -14.66 7.10
CA ALA A 57 -7.28 -13.32 6.70
C ALA A 57 -8.44 -12.33 6.90
N THR A 58 -8.23 -11.27 7.69
CA THR A 58 -9.18 -10.16 7.83
C THR A 58 -8.83 -8.99 6.95
N VAL A 59 -7.54 -8.81 6.64
CA VAL A 59 -7.04 -7.79 5.72
C VAL A 59 -5.94 -8.38 4.87
N ILE A 60 -6.06 -8.24 3.55
CA ILE A 60 -5.01 -8.61 2.59
C ILE A 60 -4.55 -7.32 1.91
N THR A 61 -3.31 -6.92 2.16
CA THR A 61 -2.68 -5.81 1.46
C THR A 61 -1.75 -6.36 0.40
N ILE A 62 -2.13 -6.17 -0.87
CA ILE A 62 -1.22 -6.42 -1.98
C ILE A 62 -0.16 -5.33 -1.95
N VAL A 63 1.09 -5.74 -1.85
CA VAL A 63 2.25 -4.85 -1.96
C VAL A 63 2.70 -4.98 -3.42
N PRO A 64 2.44 -3.97 -4.27
CA PRO A 64 3.05 -3.95 -5.59
C PRO A 64 4.55 -4.10 -5.38
N ALA A 65 5.18 -5.04 -6.08
CA ALA A 65 6.63 -5.04 -6.17
C ALA A 65 7.04 -3.63 -6.55
N ALA A 66 8.00 -3.04 -5.82
CA ALA A 66 8.54 -1.75 -6.22
C ALA A 66 8.98 -1.92 -7.67
N THR A 67 8.25 -1.33 -8.61
CA THR A 67 8.74 -1.21 -9.98
C THR A 67 10.09 -0.53 -9.82
N PRO A 68 11.21 -1.18 -10.18
CA PRO A 68 12.49 -0.51 -10.12
C PRO A 68 12.29 0.76 -10.95
N SER A 69 12.41 1.90 -10.30
CA SER A 69 12.43 3.18 -10.99
C SER A 69 13.68 3.14 -11.84
N GLY A 70 13.52 2.71 -13.09
CA GLY A 70 14.56 2.78 -14.09
C GLY A 70 15.03 4.23 -14.19
N GLY A 71 16.33 4.42 -14.05
CA GLY A 71 17.04 5.68 -14.15
C GLY A 71 18.50 5.45 -13.85
#